data_AF-A0A830GCC3-F1
#
_entry.id   AF-A0A830GCC3-F1
#
_cell.length_a   1.000
_cell.length_b   1.000
_cell.length_c   1.000
_cell.angle_alpha   90.00
_cell.angle_beta   90.00
_cell.angle_gamma   90.00
#
_symmetry.space_group_name_H-M   'P 1'
#
loop_
_entity.id
_entity.type
_entity.pdbx_description
1 polymer ?
#
loop_
_entity_poly.entity_id
_entity_poly.type
_entity_poly.pdbx_seq_one_letter_code
_entity_poly.pdbx_strand_id
1 'polypeptide(L)'
;MTENHGYNTPAAGTTDWHVPLNENFEAFDADVEVRDTDANRTNYAPKSGAKFLATDTGRVYLGDGSAWSSLGSLSGDAAGGGGVTEALVKGNLVVLGRQLAAPETIDPASTDTPVQDGLDRLASNGGGTVRLPPTTVSEGGMISVPSNAAIFGFGPDVSKVAITPAGVDGVVFDEAGGVDHAQLDGFALNGPGPGVDSGVAIHHVNGDTQNLRIGRLVLWGWTNSVYRVDQGVGPFQCRHEEITVYDCDAGAEDGLFEFRSWYGPANWFGTIAAYPTADASGQNTTVFFTRGGTQTIDYLTMGGSAGTALHQTWDAQLRVESVHWEPTELRSTPDAIVRLLGHGVAQIGNVKHITGATRHVYELGYDAYNANAPAAKVLGPYFGLGGSLGAAVVNLAAAADAARPSFYWGMAADVDVTHGDGATGGLRALGEAGAAVG
;
A
#
# COMPACT_ATOMS: atom_id res chain seq x y z
N MET A 1 2.82 53.94 -20.06
CA MET A 1 4.08 53.23 -20.30
C MET A 1 3.77 51.75 -20.08
N THR A 2 4.22 50.86 -20.97
CA THR A 2 4.07 49.42 -20.73
C THR A 2 4.99 49.04 -19.58
N GLU A 3 4.44 48.47 -18.51
CA GLU A 3 5.17 48.21 -17.26
C GLU A 3 6.43 47.34 -17.43
N ASN A 4 6.45 46.51 -18.47
CA ASN A 4 7.49 45.48 -18.65
C ASN A 4 8.63 45.85 -19.63
N HIS A 5 8.42 46.79 -20.55
CA HIS A 5 9.32 46.98 -21.71
C HIS A 5 9.68 48.43 -22.04
N GLY A 6 9.16 49.42 -21.30
CA GLY A 6 9.65 50.80 -21.42
C GLY A 6 9.50 51.48 -22.80
N TYR A 7 8.60 50.99 -23.67
CA TYR A 7 8.44 51.51 -25.04
C TYR A 7 8.13 53.02 -25.08
N ASN A 8 8.65 53.67 -26.12
CA ASN A 8 8.46 55.09 -26.36
C ASN A 8 6.99 55.40 -26.62
N THR A 9 6.47 56.47 -26.02
CA THR A 9 5.14 57.02 -26.32
C THR A 9 5.31 58.48 -26.73
N PRO A 10 5.18 58.83 -28.03
CA PRO A 10 5.33 60.21 -28.48
C PRO A 10 4.34 61.15 -27.80
N ALA A 11 4.77 62.37 -27.49
CA ALA A 11 3.89 63.39 -26.94
C ALA A 11 2.92 63.90 -28.03
N ALA A 12 1.74 64.36 -27.61
CA ALA A 12 0.79 64.95 -28.53
C ALA A 12 1.42 66.18 -29.23
N GLY A 13 1.40 66.18 -30.56
CA GLY A 13 1.97 67.27 -31.39
C GLY A 13 3.38 67.01 -31.93
N THR A 14 4.03 65.89 -31.58
CA THR A 14 5.31 65.48 -32.19
C THR A 14 5.14 65.20 -33.69
N THR A 15 5.91 65.87 -34.55
CA THR A 15 5.81 65.78 -36.02
C THR A 15 6.57 64.60 -36.62
N ASP A 16 7.62 64.15 -35.93
CA ASP A 16 8.48 63.00 -36.24
C ASP A 16 8.12 61.77 -35.41
N TRP A 17 6.84 61.64 -35.01
CA TRP A 17 6.32 60.56 -34.17
C TRP A 17 6.64 59.14 -34.69
N HIS A 18 6.91 59.01 -35.98
CA HIS A 18 7.24 57.74 -36.64
C HIS A 18 8.62 57.20 -36.24
N VAL A 19 9.58 58.07 -35.87
CA VAL A 19 10.93 57.64 -35.45
C VAL A 19 10.89 56.79 -34.17
N PRO A 20 10.38 57.30 -33.03
CA PRO A 20 10.29 56.50 -31.79
C PRO A 20 9.34 55.31 -31.91
N LEU A 21 8.36 55.34 -32.81
CA LEU A 21 7.52 54.17 -33.08
C LEU A 21 8.27 53.09 -33.87
N ASN A 22 9.06 53.46 -34.88
CA ASN A 22 9.89 52.51 -35.61
C ASN A 22 10.90 51.83 -34.69
N GLU A 23 11.50 52.59 -33.76
CA GLU A 23 12.37 52.03 -32.70
C GLU A 23 11.62 51.02 -31.82
N ASN A 24 10.36 51.29 -31.45
CA ASN A 24 9.53 50.31 -30.74
C ASN A 24 9.26 49.06 -31.58
N PHE A 25 9.00 49.21 -32.88
CA PHE A 25 8.76 48.07 -33.78
C PHE A 25 10.00 47.18 -33.93
N GLU A 26 11.20 47.78 -33.99
CA GLU A 26 12.45 47.03 -33.98
C GLU A 26 12.70 46.32 -32.65
N ALA A 27 12.32 46.95 -31.53
CA ALA A 27 12.41 46.34 -30.21
C ALA A 27 11.41 45.17 -30.02
N PHE A 28 10.20 45.26 -30.56
CA PHE A 28 9.19 44.19 -30.47
C PHE A 28 9.68 42.86 -31.03
N ASP A 29 10.46 42.90 -32.10
CA ASP A 29 11.03 41.71 -32.76
C ASP A 29 11.95 40.90 -31.82
N ALA A 30 12.56 41.54 -30.81
CA ALA A 30 13.40 40.88 -29.81
C ALA A 30 12.66 40.65 -28.48
N ASP A 31 11.84 41.61 -28.06
CA ASP A 31 11.25 41.64 -26.73
C ASP A 31 9.95 40.82 -26.61
N VAL A 32 9.25 40.59 -27.73
CA VAL A 32 8.03 39.80 -27.76
C VAL A 32 8.33 38.37 -28.18
N GLU A 33 8.06 37.43 -27.28
CA GLU A 33 8.23 36.00 -27.53
C GLU A 33 7.30 35.51 -28.64
N VAL A 34 7.86 34.84 -29.64
CA VAL A 34 7.11 34.11 -30.67
C VAL A 34 6.64 32.77 -30.10
N ARG A 35 5.35 32.44 -30.28
CA ARG A 35 4.74 31.20 -29.82
C ARG A 35 4.04 30.48 -30.98
N ASP A 36 4.55 29.33 -31.37
CA ASP A 36 3.97 28.48 -32.43
C ASP A 36 4.50 27.03 -32.27
N THR A 37 4.11 26.11 -33.14
CA THR A 37 4.65 24.73 -33.21
C THR A 37 6.12 24.71 -33.63
N ASP A 38 6.90 23.73 -33.14
CA ASP A 38 8.36 23.65 -33.43
C ASP A 38 8.67 23.58 -34.94
N ALA A 39 7.80 22.91 -35.70
CA ALA A 39 7.93 22.79 -37.15
C ALA A 39 7.85 24.14 -37.89
N ASN A 40 7.13 25.12 -37.32
CA ASN A 40 6.96 26.45 -37.92
C ASN A 40 8.09 27.42 -37.57
N ARG A 41 9.09 27.02 -36.76
CA ARG A 41 10.18 27.91 -36.33
C ARG A 41 10.90 28.60 -37.49
N THR A 42 11.07 27.91 -38.62
CA THR A 42 11.72 28.48 -39.81
C THR A 42 10.89 29.54 -40.54
N ASN A 43 9.62 29.73 -40.16
CA ASN A 43 8.76 30.79 -40.69
C ASN A 43 9.06 32.16 -40.05
N TYR A 44 9.86 32.19 -38.97
CA TYR A 44 10.20 33.39 -38.22
C TYR A 44 11.70 33.70 -38.34
N ALA A 45 12.04 34.97 -38.54
CA ALA A 45 13.43 35.41 -38.62
C ALA A 45 14.09 35.38 -37.23
N PRO A 46 15.26 34.75 -37.05
CA PRO A 46 15.96 34.65 -35.78
C PRO A 46 16.69 35.96 -35.44
N LYS A 47 15.96 37.02 -35.12
CA LYS A 47 16.53 38.31 -34.72
C LYS A 47 17.38 38.12 -33.44
N SER A 48 18.48 38.87 -33.32
CA SER A 48 19.36 38.75 -32.16
C SER A 48 18.59 39.08 -30.88
N GLY A 49 18.57 38.14 -29.93
CA GLY A 49 17.84 38.28 -28.66
C GLY A 49 16.37 37.84 -28.70
N ALA A 50 15.81 37.57 -29.89
CA ALA A 50 14.44 37.10 -30.02
C ALA A 50 14.26 35.71 -29.43
N LYS A 51 13.10 35.45 -28.82
CA LYS A 51 12.77 34.18 -28.20
C LYS A 51 11.64 33.48 -28.95
N PHE A 52 11.81 32.19 -29.23
CA PHE A 52 10.76 31.32 -29.78
C PHE A 52 10.44 30.21 -28.77
N LEU A 53 9.17 30.08 -28.41
CA LEU A 53 8.63 28.99 -27.61
C LEU A 53 7.79 28.07 -28.50
N ALA A 54 8.25 26.84 -28.66
CA ALA A 54 7.49 25.77 -29.29
C ALA A 54 6.34 25.33 -28.36
N THR A 55 5.11 25.65 -28.72
CA THR A 55 3.93 25.42 -27.85
C THR A 55 3.51 23.95 -27.76
N ASP A 56 3.94 23.12 -28.71
CA ASP A 56 3.67 21.69 -28.80
C ASP A 56 4.72 20.82 -28.08
N THR A 57 5.99 21.22 -28.12
CA THR A 57 7.12 20.48 -27.53
C THR A 57 7.71 21.11 -26.27
N GLY A 58 7.31 22.35 -25.95
CA GLY A 58 7.86 23.12 -24.84
C GLY A 58 9.26 23.69 -25.08
N ARG A 59 9.89 23.42 -26.24
CA ARG A 59 11.26 23.87 -26.54
C ARG A 59 11.37 25.39 -26.65
N VAL A 60 12.48 25.92 -26.13
CA VAL A 60 12.81 27.33 -26.13
C VAL A 60 14.06 27.55 -26.97
N TYR A 61 13.99 28.51 -27.88
CA TYR A 61 15.09 28.91 -28.75
C TYR A 61 15.39 30.41 -28.60
N LEU A 62 16.65 30.78 -28.85
CA LEU A 62 17.13 32.17 -28.91
C LEU A 62 17.71 32.46 -30.29
N GLY A 63 17.27 33.55 -30.89
CA GLY A 63 17.84 34.06 -32.14
C GLY A 63 19.15 34.79 -31.90
N ASP A 64 20.15 34.55 -32.75
CA ASP A 64 21.45 35.25 -32.72
C ASP A 64 21.63 36.27 -33.85
N GLY A 65 20.58 36.52 -34.64
CA GLY A 65 20.60 37.33 -35.85
C GLY A 65 20.73 36.51 -37.15
N SER A 66 21.10 35.22 -37.05
CA SER A 66 21.31 34.34 -38.21
C SER A 66 20.60 32.98 -38.09
N ALA A 67 20.54 32.42 -36.88
CA ALA A 67 19.94 31.12 -36.60
C ALA A 67 19.20 31.12 -35.26
N TRP A 68 18.25 30.20 -35.14
CA TRP A 68 17.61 29.86 -33.86
C TRP A 68 18.45 28.81 -33.14
N SER A 69 19.03 29.17 -32.00
CA SER A 69 19.79 28.26 -31.14
C SER A 69 18.90 27.72 -30.01
N SER A 70 18.87 26.40 -29.82
CA SER A 70 18.05 25.77 -28.76
C SER A 70 18.65 26.05 -27.38
N LEU A 71 17.82 26.50 -26.43
CA LEU A 71 18.20 26.76 -25.04
C LEU A 71 17.73 25.66 -24.07
N GLY A 72 16.69 24.89 -24.41
CA GLY A 72 16.12 23.84 -23.55
C GLY A 72 14.63 23.65 -23.80
N SER A 73 13.91 23.00 -22.88
CA SER A 73 12.43 22.92 -22.91
C SER A 73 11.83 23.28 -21.56
N LEU A 74 10.70 23.99 -21.58
CA LEU A 74 9.88 24.31 -20.41
C LEU A 74 9.23 23.05 -19.81
N SER A 75 9.09 21.99 -20.61
CA SER A 75 8.72 20.65 -20.15
C SER A 75 9.97 19.78 -20.02
N GLY A 76 10.98 20.25 -19.26
CA GLY A 76 12.09 19.41 -18.81
C GLY A 76 12.75 18.54 -19.90
N ASP A 77 13.08 19.08 -21.07
CA ASP A 77 14.05 18.43 -21.96
C ASP A 77 15.46 18.70 -21.41
N ALA A 78 15.80 18.02 -20.33
CA ALA A 78 17.09 17.35 -20.36
C ALA A 78 16.98 16.28 -21.46
N ALA A 79 18.00 16.13 -22.29
CA ALA A 79 18.13 15.06 -23.27
C ALA A 79 18.13 13.67 -22.59
N GLY A 80 16.97 13.22 -22.10
CA GLY A 80 16.82 12.05 -21.22
C GLY A 80 15.39 11.60 -20.95
N GLY A 81 14.35 12.33 -21.40
CA GLY A 81 12.95 11.91 -21.24
C GLY A 81 12.56 10.64 -22.03
N GLY A 82 13.27 10.37 -23.12
CA GLY A 82 13.20 9.08 -23.81
C GLY A 82 13.87 7.96 -23.02
N GLY A 83 14.98 8.23 -22.34
CA GLY A 83 15.83 7.21 -21.72
C GLY A 83 15.14 6.40 -20.62
N VAL A 84 14.41 7.04 -19.71
CA VAL A 84 13.73 6.32 -18.61
C VAL A 84 12.61 5.44 -19.15
N THR A 85 11.68 6.01 -19.92
CA THR A 85 10.55 5.26 -20.48
C THR A 85 11.02 4.18 -21.44
N GLU A 86 12.00 4.49 -22.30
CA GLU A 86 12.59 3.52 -23.23
C GLU A 86 13.32 2.40 -22.48
N ALA A 87 14.07 2.70 -21.41
CA ALA A 87 14.72 1.69 -20.59
C ALA A 87 13.70 0.76 -19.93
N LEU A 88 12.63 1.32 -19.34
CA LEU A 88 11.56 0.54 -18.73
C LEU A 88 10.87 -0.36 -19.76
N VAL A 89 10.49 0.17 -20.93
CA VAL A 89 9.85 -0.61 -22.00
C VAL A 89 10.79 -1.69 -22.55
N LYS A 90 12.11 -1.48 -22.52
CA LYS A 90 13.12 -2.50 -22.87
C LYS A 90 13.29 -3.59 -21.80
N GLY A 91 12.58 -3.51 -20.67
CA GLY A 91 12.67 -4.48 -19.59
C GLY A 91 13.70 -4.15 -18.52
N ASN A 92 14.33 -2.98 -18.57
CA ASN A 92 15.29 -2.58 -17.55
C ASN A 92 14.61 -1.91 -16.36
N LEU A 93 15.19 -2.03 -15.16
CA LEU A 93 14.84 -1.19 -14.03
C LEU A 93 15.51 0.16 -14.20
N VAL A 94 14.89 1.21 -13.65
CA VAL A 94 15.48 2.55 -13.61
C VAL A 94 15.58 3.03 -12.17
N VAL A 95 16.76 3.51 -11.78
CA VAL A 95 17.06 4.05 -10.46
C VAL A 95 17.08 5.58 -10.54
N LEU A 96 16.24 6.21 -9.74
CA LEU A 96 16.09 7.67 -9.63
C LEU A 96 16.50 8.09 -8.21
N GLY A 97 17.78 8.39 -8.01
CA GLY A 97 18.36 8.75 -6.72
C GLY A 97 18.50 10.25 -6.53
N ARG A 98 18.34 10.74 -5.29
CA ARG A 98 18.42 12.18 -4.96
C ARG A 98 19.77 12.81 -5.34
N GLN A 99 20.86 12.06 -5.19
CA GLN A 99 22.23 12.52 -5.43
C GLN A 99 22.85 11.96 -6.72
N LEU A 100 22.08 11.23 -7.52
CA LEU A 100 22.55 10.75 -8.82
C LEU A 100 22.56 11.89 -9.85
N ALA A 101 23.60 11.95 -10.66
CA ALA A 101 23.75 12.98 -11.70
C ALA A 101 22.74 12.79 -12.86
N ALA A 102 22.29 11.55 -13.08
CA ALA A 102 21.29 11.16 -14.07
C ALA A 102 20.60 9.85 -13.63
N PRO A 103 19.44 9.49 -14.20
CA PRO A 103 18.84 8.17 -14.00
C PRO A 103 19.82 7.06 -14.39
N GLU A 104 19.92 6.03 -13.55
CA GLU A 104 20.69 4.84 -13.87
C GLU A 104 19.76 3.70 -14.30
N THR A 105 20.28 2.78 -15.10
CA THR A 105 19.55 1.63 -15.61
C THR A 105 20.19 0.34 -15.11
N ILE A 106 19.38 -0.65 -14.76
CA ILE A 106 19.81 -2.01 -14.40
C ILE A 106 19.11 -2.98 -15.35
N ASP A 107 19.88 -3.79 -16.06
CA ASP A 107 19.37 -4.92 -16.82
C ASP A 107 19.15 -6.11 -15.87
N PRO A 108 17.88 -6.56 -15.64
CA PRO A 108 17.59 -7.72 -14.81
C PRO A 108 18.38 -8.98 -15.17
N ALA A 109 18.77 -9.15 -16.44
CA ALA A 109 19.48 -10.35 -16.89
C ALA A 109 20.97 -10.32 -16.53
N SER A 110 21.50 -9.19 -16.06
CA SER A 110 22.92 -8.99 -15.78
C SER A 110 23.35 -9.27 -14.33
N THR A 111 22.38 -9.52 -13.44
CA THR A 111 22.57 -9.68 -12.00
C THR A 111 21.49 -10.59 -11.45
N ASP A 112 21.79 -11.32 -10.38
CA ASP A 112 20.81 -12.16 -9.70
C ASP A 112 19.88 -11.33 -8.80
N THR A 113 20.28 -10.10 -8.44
CA THR A 113 19.57 -9.28 -7.45
C THR A 113 19.20 -7.86 -7.93
N PRO A 114 18.51 -7.71 -9.07
CA PRO A 114 18.37 -6.41 -9.74
C PRO A 114 17.59 -5.36 -8.94
N VAL A 115 16.58 -5.75 -8.14
CA VAL A 115 15.83 -4.80 -7.31
C VAL A 115 16.69 -4.36 -6.13
N GLN A 116 17.35 -5.30 -5.45
CA GLN A 116 18.27 -4.97 -4.35
C GLN A 116 19.42 -4.07 -4.83
N ASP A 117 20.03 -4.38 -5.98
CA ASP A 117 21.09 -3.56 -6.58
C ASP A 117 20.63 -2.11 -6.82
N GLY A 118 19.36 -1.92 -7.16
CA GLY A 118 18.75 -0.60 -7.29
C GLY A 118 18.59 0.12 -5.95
N LEU A 119 18.15 -0.59 -4.91
CA LEU A 119 17.99 -0.04 -3.57
C LEU A 119 19.33 0.31 -2.91
N ASP A 120 20.37 -0.49 -3.12
CA ASP A 120 21.72 -0.23 -2.63
C ASP A 120 22.30 1.08 -3.20
N ARG A 121 21.99 1.37 -4.47
CA ARG A 121 22.32 2.65 -5.10
C ARG A 121 21.54 3.79 -4.46
N LEU A 122 20.25 3.62 -4.16
CA LEU A 122 19.47 4.64 -3.46
C LEU A 122 20.01 4.91 -2.05
N ALA A 123 20.34 3.86 -1.29
CA ALA A 123 20.94 3.98 0.04
C ALA A 123 22.22 4.83 -0.01
N SER A 124 23.06 4.60 -1.02
CA SER A 124 24.31 5.34 -1.24
C SER A 124 24.12 6.77 -1.77
N ASN A 125 22.90 7.13 -2.22
CA ASN A 125 22.61 8.40 -2.90
C ASN A 125 21.45 9.19 -2.26
N GLY A 126 21.20 8.97 -0.97
CA GLY A 126 20.26 9.77 -0.18
C GLY A 126 18.78 9.47 -0.46
N GLY A 127 18.46 8.25 -0.87
CA GLY A 127 17.10 7.78 -1.16
C GLY A 127 16.64 8.08 -2.58
N GLY A 128 15.37 7.78 -2.87
CA GLY A 128 14.76 7.96 -4.18
C GLY A 128 13.82 6.83 -4.57
N THR A 129 13.83 6.43 -5.84
CA THR A 129 12.89 5.43 -6.36
C THR A 129 13.54 4.47 -7.34
N VAL A 130 13.26 3.17 -7.17
CA VAL A 130 13.43 2.13 -8.19
C VAL A 130 12.13 2.00 -8.98
N ARG A 131 12.19 2.20 -10.29
CA ARG A 131 11.08 1.98 -11.22
C ARG A 131 11.22 0.60 -11.83
N LEU A 132 10.20 -0.24 -11.64
CA LEU A 132 10.14 -1.57 -12.22
C LEU A 132 9.66 -1.50 -13.69
N PRO A 133 10.22 -2.32 -14.59
CA PRO A 133 9.73 -2.44 -15.96
C PRO A 133 8.33 -3.08 -16.01
N PRO A 134 7.59 -2.99 -17.12
CA PRO A 134 6.31 -3.65 -17.32
C PRO A 134 6.49 -5.13 -17.70
N THR A 135 7.32 -5.84 -16.93
CA THR A 135 7.65 -7.26 -17.11
C THR A 135 7.87 -7.89 -15.73
N THR A 136 8.14 -9.20 -15.70
CA THR A 136 8.60 -9.89 -14.49
C THR A 136 10.10 -9.74 -14.33
N VAL A 137 10.52 -9.26 -13.17
CA VAL A 137 11.92 -9.21 -12.72
C VAL A 137 12.13 -10.37 -11.74
N SER A 138 13.13 -11.22 -12.00
CA SER A 138 13.55 -12.26 -11.05
C SER A 138 14.51 -11.66 -10.03
N GLU A 139 14.34 -12.02 -8.77
CA GLU A 139 15.16 -11.58 -7.66
C GLU A 139 15.63 -12.83 -6.88
N GLY A 140 16.94 -12.98 -6.75
CA GLY A 140 17.60 -14.16 -6.19
C GLY A 140 17.80 -14.10 -4.68
N GLY A 141 17.34 -13.04 -4.02
CA GLY A 141 17.47 -12.84 -2.58
C GLY A 141 16.32 -12.03 -1.98
N MET A 142 16.43 -11.75 -0.68
CA MET A 142 15.52 -10.81 -0.02
C MET A 142 15.79 -9.37 -0.48
N ILE A 143 14.76 -8.53 -0.39
CA ILE A 143 14.79 -7.12 -0.76
C ILE A 143 14.77 -6.27 0.52
N SER A 144 15.92 -5.80 0.96
CA SER A 144 16.05 -4.87 2.09
C SER A 144 15.79 -3.43 1.61
N VAL A 145 14.74 -2.80 2.13
CA VAL A 145 14.32 -1.46 1.72
C VAL A 145 14.85 -0.40 2.70
N PRO A 146 15.76 0.49 2.28
CA PRO A 146 16.32 1.51 3.15
C PRO A 146 15.33 2.67 3.34
N SER A 147 15.62 3.52 4.33
CA SER A 147 14.86 4.75 4.56
C SER A 147 14.85 5.66 3.31
N ASN A 148 13.74 6.37 3.09
CA ASN A 148 13.52 7.27 1.95
C ASN A 148 13.64 6.61 0.56
N ALA A 149 13.42 5.30 0.46
CA ALA A 149 13.39 4.58 -0.81
C ALA A 149 11.97 4.14 -1.19
N ALA A 150 11.74 4.04 -2.49
CA ALA A 150 10.47 3.57 -3.04
C ALA A 150 10.70 2.55 -4.17
N ILE A 151 9.78 1.59 -4.31
CA ILE A 151 9.70 0.66 -5.43
C ILE A 151 8.35 0.88 -6.12
N PHE A 152 8.37 1.31 -7.39
CA PHE A 152 7.16 1.60 -8.15
C PHE A 152 7.11 0.83 -9.48
N GLY A 153 6.02 0.11 -9.70
CA GLY A 153 5.69 -0.54 -10.96
C GLY A 153 4.63 0.19 -11.79
N PHE A 154 4.19 -0.45 -12.87
CA PHE A 154 3.15 0.04 -13.79
C PHE A 154 1.73 -0.39 -13.40
N GLY A 155 1.60 -1.17 -12.33
CA GLY A 155 0.38 -1.85 -11.91
C GLY A 155 0.67 -3.34 -11.64
N PRO A 156 -0.03 -3.98 -10.69
CA PRO A 156 0.28 -5.34 -10.25
C PRO A 156 0.10 -6.42 -11.35
N ASP A 157 -0.75 -6.18 -12.34
CA ASP A 157 -0.90 -7.07 -13.50
C ASP A 157 0.23 -6.94 -14.53
N VAL A 158 1.04 -5.89 -14.43
CA VAL A 158 2.00 -5.46 -15.45
C VAL A 158 3.44 -5.60 -14.96
N SER A 159 3.77 -5.06 -13.79
CA SER A 159 5.10 -5.16 -13.17
C SER A 159 5.08 -6.23 -12.10
N LYS A 160 6.03 -7.16 -12.14
CA LYS A 160 6.15 -8.24 -11.16
C LYS A 160 7.58 -8.38 -10.68
N VAL A 161 7.75 -8.66 -9.40
CA VAL A 161 9.01 -9.09 -8.80
C VAL A 161 8.80 -10.52 -8.31
N ALA A 162 9.65 -11.44 -8.73
CA ALA A 162 9.56 -12.85 -8.38
C ALA A 162 10.76 -13.27 -7.53
N ILE A 163 10.50 -13.62 -6.26
CA ILE A 163 11.47 -14.29 -5.40
C ILE A 163 11.44 -15.76 -5.76
N THR A 164 12.45 -16.21 -6.50
CA THR A 164 12.47 -17.57 -7.06
C THR A 164 13.09 -18.64 -6.13
N PRO A 165 14.04 -18.33 -5.23
CA PRO A 165 14.57 -19.34 -4.34
C PRO A 165 13.56 -19.75 -3.25
N ALA A 166 13.58 -21.03 -2.90
CA ALA A 166 12.80 -21.53 -1.77
C ALA A 166 13.32 -21.01 -0.43
N GLY A 167 12.42 -20.79 0.53
CA GLY A 167 12.74 -20.37 1.89
C GLY A 167 13.29 -18.94 2.02
N VAL A 168 13.19 -18.13 0.97
CA VAL A 168 13.67 -16.73 0.97
C VAL A 168 12.49 -15.77 1.16
N ASP A 169 12.72 -14.76 2.00
CA ASP A 169 11.77 -13.66 2.22
C ASP A 169 11.68 -12.74 1.00
N GLY A 170 10.57 -12.01 0.89
CA GLY A 170 10.39 -10.95 -0.09
C GLY A 170 11.02 -9.65 0.35
N VAL A 171 10.18 -8.68 0.69
CA VAL A 171 10.63 -7.38 1.20
C VAL A 171 10.88 -7.49 2.70
N VAL A 172 12.05 -7.07 3.15
CA VAL A 172 12.49 -7.15 4.55
C VAL A 172 12.82 -5.76 5.08
N PHE A 173 12.35 -5.47 6.29
CA PHE A 173 12.73 -4.32 7.10
C PHE A 173 13.50 -4.83 8.34
N ASP A 174 14.83 -4.80 8.27
CA ASP A 174 15.75 -5.35 9.28
C ASP A 174 16.83 -4.33 9.73
N GLU A 175 16.67 -3.06 9.38
CA GLU A 175 17.61 -2.02 9.84
C GLU A 175 17.42 -1.79 11.34
N ALA A 176 18.46 -2.05 12.14
CA ALA A 176 18.41 -1.87 13.60
C ALA A 176 18.02 -0.44 14.05
N GLY A 177 18.28 0.56 13.21
CA GLY A 177 17.87 1.96 13.44
C GLY A 177 16.41 2.26 13.09
N GLY A 178 15.69 1.29 12.54
CA GLY A 178 14.39 1.47 11.90
C GLY A 178 14.51 1.96 10.46
N VAL A 179 13.43 1.79 9.70
CA VAL A 179 13.30 2.27 8.32
C VAL A 179 12.20 3.32 8.29
N ASP A 180 12.46 4.49 7.71
CA ASP A 180 11.49 5.59 7.66
C ASP A 180 11.21 6.03 6.23
N HIS A 181 9.95 6.40 5.95
CA HIS A 181 9.47 6.90 4.64
C HIS A 181 9.69 5.94 3.45
N ALA A 182 9.62 4.62 3.67
CA ALA A 182 9.65 3.62 2.60
C ALA A 182 8.31 3.55 1.84
N GLN A 183 8.33 3.22 0.54
CA GLN A 183 7.11 3.07 -0.27
C GLN A 183 7.15 1.89 -1.25
N LEU A 184 6.04 1.16 -1.36
CA LEU A 184 5.85 0.07 -2.33
C LEU A 184 4.53 0.29 -3.08
N ASP A 185 4.53 0.36 -4.40
CA ASP A 185 3.28 0.57 -5.16
C ASP A 185 3.32 0.02 -6.59
N GLY A 186 2.21 -0.58 -7.02
CA GLY A 186 1.91 -0.85 -8.41
C GLY A 186 2.66 -2.06 -8.97
N PHE A 187 2.87 -3.11 -8.18
CA PHE A 187 3.49 -4.35 -8.68
C PHE A 187 2.96 -5.59 -7.94
N ALA A 188 3.18 -6.77 -8.52
CA ALA A 188 3.00 -8.03 -7.82
C ALA A 188 4.34 -8.50 -7.22
N LEU A 189 4.31 -8.93 -5.97
CA LEU A 189 5.43 -9.60 -5.31
C LEU A 189 5.10 -11.10 -5.19
N ASN A 190 5.72 -11.87 -6.09
CA ASN A 190 5.50 -13.29 -6.23
C ASN A 190 6.53 -14.06 -5.40
N GLY A 191 6.05 -15.02 -4.61
CA GLY A 191 6.88 -16.02 -3.98
C GLY A 191 7.35 -17.09 -4.99
N PRO A 192 8.03 -18.13 -4.51
CA PRO A 192 8.57 -19.19 -5.36
C PRO A 192 7.47 -20.04 -6.03
N GLY A 193 6.22 -19.89 -5.60
CA GLY A 193 5.03 -20.49 -6.19
C GLY A 193 4.28 -21.38 -5.21
N PRO A 194 3.01 -21.72 -5.51
CA PRO A 194 2.19 -22.56 -4.64
C PRO A 194 2.85 -23.90 -4.33
N GLY A 195 2.86 -24.30 -3.05
CA GLY A 195 3.43 -25.57 -2.60
C GLY A 195 4.96 -25.63 -2.56
N VAL A 196 5.65 -24.54 -2.90
CA VAL A 196 7.11 -24.41 -2.70
C VAL A 196 7.36 -23.61 -1.43
N ASP A 197 8.20 -24.15 -0.55
CA ASP A 197 8.59 -23.49 0.69
C ASP A 197 9.07 -22.06 0.42
N SER A 198 8.50 -21.08 1.13
CA SER A 198 8.82 -19.66 1.01
C SER A 198 9.18 -19.07 2.37
N GLY A 199 9.89 -17.94 2.34
CA GLY A 199 9.93 -17.02 3.47
C GLY A 199 8.63 -16.21 3.59
N VAL A 200 8.70 -15.08 4.28
CA VAL A 200 7.62 -14.10 4.44
C VAL A 200 7.65 -13.09 3.29
N ALA A 201 6.50 -12.73 2.72
CA ALA A 201 6.46 -11.78 1.59
C ALA A 201 6.87 -10.35 2.00
N ILE A 202 6.33 -9.83 3.12
CA ILE A 202 6.72 -8.56 3.72
C ILE A 202 7.04 -8.78 5.20
N HIS A 203 8.28 -8.59 5.59
CA HIS A 203 8.78 -8.98 6.90
C HIS A 203 9.41 -7.81 7.66
N HIS A 204 8.84 -7.46 8.81
CA HIS A 204 9.43 -6.52 9.75
C HIS A 204 10.15 -7.30 10.85
N VAL A 205 11.48 -7.33 10.78
CA VAL A 205 12.35 -8.21 11.58
C VAL A 205 13.02 -7.45 12.71
N ASN A 206 13.52 -6.24 12.44
CA ASN A 206 14.28 -5.47 13.40
C ASN A 206 14.15 -3.97 13.12
N GLY A 207 14.21 -3.19 14.20
CA GLY A 207 13.99 -1.75 14.17
C GLY A 207 12.57 -1.38 13.75
N ASP A 208 12.15 -0.20 14.20
CA ASP A 208 10.78 0.26 13.96
C ASP A 208 10.64 0.82 12.54
N THR A 209 9.72 0.26 11.75
CA THR A 209 9.38 0.85 10.44
C THR A 209 8.42 2.01 10.63
N GLN A 210 8.70 3.17 10.06
CA GLN A 210 7.93 4.39 10.22
C GLN A 210 7.50 4.95 8.87
N ASN A 211 6.28 5.50 8.80
CA ASN A 211 5.77 6.18 7.61
C ASN A 211 5.81 5.32 6.32
N LEU A 212 5.72 3.99 6.45
CA LEU A 212 5.60 3.08 5.31
C LEU A 212 4.29 3.33 4.58
N ARG A 213 4.37 3.44 3.25
CA ARG A 213 3.20 3.44 2.36
C ARG A 213 3.23 2.24 1.44
N ILE A 214 2.15 1.48 1.46
CA ILE A 214 1.87 0.45 0.47
C ILE A 214 0.65 0.92 -0.31
N GLY A 215 0.82 1.16 -1.61
CA GLY A 215 -0.28 1.51 -2.52
C GLY A 215 -1.06 0.26 -2.88
N ARG A 216 -1.02 -0.11 -4.17
CA ARG A 216 -1.62 -1.36 -4.67
C ARG A 216 -0.57 -2.44 -4.84
N LEU A 217 -0.72 -3.53 -4.11
CA LEU A 217 0.18 -4.68 -4.15
C LEU A 217 -0.59 -5.99 -4.32
N VAL A 218 -0.09 -6.88 -5.17
CA VAL A 218 -0.55 -8.27 -5.24
C VAL A 218 0.54 -9.18 -4.67
N LEU A 219 0.16 -10.06 -3.76
CA LEU A 219 1.03 -11.08 -3.16
C LEU A 219 0.55 -12.44 -3.68
N TRP A 220 1.43 -13.19 -4.34
CA TRP A 220 1.06 -14.47 -4.96
C TRP A 220 2.04 -15.59 -4.64
N GLY A 221 1.52 -16.79 -4.36
CA GLY A 221 2.32 -18.02 -4.30
C GLY A 221 3.31 -18.08 -3.14
N TRP A 222 2.92 -17.56 -1.97
CA TRP A 222 3.69 -17.63 -0.72
C TRP A 222 3.15 -18.76 0.18
N THR A 223 4.01 -19.61 0.73
CA THR A 223 3.62 -20.71 1.66
C THR A 223 3.97 -20.39 3.12
N ASN A 224 4.08 -19.10 3.44
CA ASN A 224 4.24 -18.56 4.79
C ASN A 224 3.33 -17.32 4.93
N SER A 225 3.45 -16.56 6.02
CA SER A 225 2.78 -15.27 6.15
C SER A 225 3.19 -14.33 5.02
N VAL A 226 2.24 -13.53 4.54
CA VAL A 226 2.51 -12.52 3.50
C VAL A 226 2.84 -11.15 4.11
N TYR A 227 2.50 -10.95 5.37
CA TYR A 227 2.86 -9.76 6.12
C TYR A 227 3.14 -10.17 7.56
N ARG A 228 4.41 -10.12 8.00
CA ARG A 228 4.80 -10.44 9.38
C ARG A 228 5.47 -9.27 10.06
N VAL A 229 5.05 -9.00 11.28
CA VAL A 229 5.74 -8.14 12.23
C VAL A 229 6.20 -8.98 13.39
N ASP A 230 7.51 -9.11 13.54
CA ASP A 230 8.11 -9.91 14.60
C ASP A 230 7.95 -9.28 15.98
N GLN A 231 8.16 -10.11 16.99
CA GLN A 231 8.06 -9.70 18.38
C GLN A 231 9.14 -8.66 18.70
N GLY A 232 8.71 -7.50 19.22
CA GLY A 232 9.64 -6.41 19.55
C GLY A 232 9.86 -5.41 18.43
N VAL A 233 9.15 -5.55 17.32
CA VAL A 233 9.15 -4.58 16.22
C VAL A 233 7.83 -3.83 16.19
N GLY A 234 7.86 -2.50 16.17
CA GLY A 234 6.66 -1.69 16.01
C GLY A 234 6.68 -0.98 14.65
N PRO A 235 5.79 -1.29 13.72
CA PRO A 235 5.54 -0.38 12.59
C PRO A 235 4.65 0.79 13.06
N PHE A 236 5.04 2.02 12.72
CA PHE A 236 4.44 3.28 13.13
C PHE A 236 3.87 4.02 11.93
N GLN A 237 2.62 4.48 12.06
CA GLN A 237 2.01 5.40 11.08
C GLN A 237 1.98 4.84 9.65
N CYS A 238 1.98 3.51 9.52
CA CYS A 238 1.99 2.85 8.22
C CYS A 238 0.59 2.90 7.59
N ARG A 239 0.55 3.00 6.26
CA ARG A 239 -0.67 3.12 5.45
C ARG A 239 -0.62 2.14 4.30
N HIS A 240 -1.65 1.32 4.18
CA HIS A 240 -1.83 0.36 3.11
C HIS A 240 -3.13 0.69 2.39
N GLU A 241 -3.10 0.96 1.09
CA GLU A 241 -4.29 1.27 0.30
C GLU A 241 -5.02 -0.01 -0.08
N GLU A 242 -4.35 -0.92 -0.79
CA GLU A 242 -4.93 -2.19 -1.25
C GLU A 242 -3.87 -3.29 -1.32
N ILE A 243 -4.09 -4.37 -0.58
CA ILE A 243 -3.29 -5.59 -0.67
C ILE A 243 -4.19 -6.73 -1.08
N THR A 244 -3.86 -7.35 -2.21
CA THR A 244 -4.56 -8.55 -2.71
C THR A 244 -3.65 -9.76 -2.58
N VAL A 245 -4.19 -10.88 -2.12
CA VAL A 245 -3.45 -12.12 -1.86
C VAL A 245 -4.11 -13.27 -2.62
N TYR A 246 -3.33 -13.99 -3.43
CA TYR A 246 -3.79 -15.13 -4.23
C TYR A 246 -2.86 -16.32 -4.09
N ASP A 247 -3.43 -17.51 -4.00
CA ASP A 247 -2.67 -18.78 -3.97
C ASP A 247 -1.56 -18.83 -2.90
N CYS A 248 -1.76 -18.11 -1.80
CA CYS A 248 -0.88 -18.16 -0.64
C CYS A 248 -1.46 -19.10 0.42
N ASP A 249 -0.59 -19.76 1.16
CA ASP A 249 -0.94 -20.68 2.24
C ASP A 249 -0.12 -20.29 3.46
N ALA A 250 -0.76 -19.80 4.53
CA ALA A 250 -0.03 -19.35 5.72
C ALA A 250 0.66 -20.50 6.48
N GLY A 251 0.48 -21.76 6.06
CA GLY A 251 1.19 -22.85 6.69
C GLY A 251 0.68 -23.12 8.11
N ALA A 252 1.65 -23.29 9.01
CA ALA A 252 1.41 -23.45 10.44
C ALA A 252 1.54 -22.12 11.23
N GLU A 253 1.61 -20.98 10.54
CA GLU A 253 1.79 -19.67 11.16
C GLU A 253 0.47 -19.16 11.78
N ASP A 254 0.53 -18.16 12.68
CA ASP A 254 -0.67 -17.68 13.38
C ASP A 254 -1.66 -16.98 12.42
N GLY A 255 -1.17 -16.46 11.28
CA GLY A 255 -2.00 -15.90 10.22
C GLY A 255 -1.26 -15.50 8.96
N LEU A 256 -2.02 -15.20 7.91
CA LEU A 256 -1.52 -14.68 6.63
C LEU A 256 -0.93 -13.27 6.81
N PHE A 257 -1.67 -12.41 7.52
CA PHE A 257 -1.15 -11.19 8.13
C PHE A 257 -0.94 -11.46 9.62
N GLU A 258 0.27 -11.20 10.11
CA GLU A 258 0.69 -11.67 11.42
C GLU A 258 1.44 -10.59 12.20
N PHE A 259 0.78 -10.05 13.23
CA PHE A 259 1.36 -9.04 14.12
C PHE A 259 1.70 -9.65 15.47
N ARG A 260 2.96 -10.08 15.64
CA ARG A 260 3.46 -10.73 16.87
C ARG A 260 3.95 -9.74 17.92
N SER A 261 4.08 -8.46 17.57
CA SER A 261 4.63 -7.44 18.45
C SER A 261 3.81 -7.23 19.73
N TRP A 262 4.48 -6.72 20.76
CA TRP A 262 3.89 -6.33 22.04
C TRP A 262 3.53 -4.86 22.14
N TYR A 263 3.92 -4.08 21.13
CA TYR A 263 3.60 -2.67 21.00
C TYR A 263 3.52 -2.34 19.51
N GLY A 264 3.17 -1.11 19.19
CA GLY A 264 3.13 -0.66 17.81
C GLY A 264 2.01 0.35 17.61
N PRO A 265 2.33 1.59 17.21
CA PRO A 265 1.29 2.58 16.93
C PRO A 265 0.44 2.24 15.71
N ALA A 266 -0.48 3.15 15.38
CA ALA A 266 -1.55 2.89 14.42
C ALA A 266 -1.08 2.55 13.00
N ASN A 267 -1.41 1.33 12.58
CA ASN A 267 -1.35 0.82 11.21
C ASN A 267 -2.75 0.88 10.59
N TRP A 268 -2.82 1.32 9.33
CA TRP A 268 -4.08 1.38 8.58
C TRP A 268 -4.00 0.51 7.33
N PHE A 269 -5.07 -0.23 7.09
CA PHE A 269 -5.32 -1.01 5.89
C PHE A 269 -6.65 -0.54 5.29
N GLY A 270 -6.62 -0.10 4.04
CA GLY A 270 -7.83 0.18 3.27
C GLY A 270 -8.53 -1.13 2.96
N THR A 271 -8.14 -1.76 1.85
CA THR A 271 -8.70 -3.07 1.45
C THR A 271 -7.66 -4.17 1.56
N ILE A 272 -8.04 -5.26 2.25
CA ILE A 272 -7.36 -6.55 2.17
C ILE A 272 -8.31 -7.51 1.46
N ALA A 273 -7.86 -8.05 0.32
CA ALA A 273 -8.57 -9.07 -0.44
C ALA A 273 -7.76 -10.37 -0.44
N ALA A 274 -8.17 -11.35 0.36
CA ALA A 274 -7.37 -12.56 0.60
C ALA A 274 -8.08 -13.84 0.12
N TYR A 275 -7.48 -14.53 -0.84
CA TYR A 275 -7.96 -15.81 -1.35
C TYR A 275 -6.88 -16.88 -1.14
N PRO A 276 -6.62 -17.26 0.13
CA PRO A 276 -5.59 -18.24 0.44
C PRO A 276 -6.01 -19.65 0.00
N THR A 277 -5.02 -20.50 -0.25
CA THR A 277 -5.20 -21.95 -0.45
C THR A 277 -4.73 -22.71 0.78
N ALA A 278 -5.04 -24.00 0.80
CA ALA A 278 -4.64 -24.93 1.86
C ALA A 278 -3.95 -26.16 1.26
N ASP A 279 -3.27 -25.96 0.13
CA ASP A 279 -2.69 -27.05 -0.67
C ASP A 279 -1.32 -27.47 -0.14
N ALA A 280 -0.59 -26.57 0.51
CA ALA A 280 0.71 -26.87 1.12
C ALA A 280 0.53 -27.38 2.55
N SER A 281 -0.29 -26.71 3.36
CA SER A 281 -0.46 -26.99 4.79
C SER A 281 -1.55 -28.02 5.08
N GLY A 282 -2.53 -28.16 4.19
CA GLY A 282 -3.75 -28.92 4.45
C GLY A 282 -4.66 -28.29 5.52
N GLN A 283 -4.39 -27.05 5.94
CA GLN A 283 -5.13 -26.36 7.00
C GLN A 283 -5.85 -25.12 6.46
N ASN A 284 -6.97 -24.76 7.09
CA ASN A 284 -7.57 -23.45 6.83
C ASN A 284 -6.61 -22.34 7.26
N THR A 285 -6.57 -21.26 6.48
CA THR A 285 -5.78 -20.08 6.82
C THR A 285 -6.54 -19.17 7.80
N THR A 286 -5.86 -18.70 8.85
CA THR A 286 -6.28 -17.49 9.57
C THR A 286 -5.83 -16.27 8.76
N VAL A 287 -6.74 -15.39 8.35
CA VAL A 287 -6.40 -14.29 7.45
C VAL A 287 -5.61 -13.20 8.18
N PHE A 288 -6.09 -12.74 9.33
CA PHE A 288 -5.44 -11.65 10.05
C PHE A 288 -5.33 -11.98 11.55
N PHE A 289 -4.09 -12.15 12.00
CA PHE A 289 -3.72 -12.36 13.38
C PHE A 289 -3.04 -11.12 13.96
N THR A 290 -3.46 -10.72 15.17
CA THR A 290 -2.78 -9.65 15.90
C THR A 290 -2.73 -9.91 17.41
N ARG A 291 -1.53 -9.73 17.97
CA ARG A 291 -1.25 -9.84 19.40
C ARG A 291 -0.95 -8.47 20.04
N GLY A 292 -0.51 -7.47 19.28
CA GLY A 292 -0.27 -6.14 19.81
C GLY A 292 -0.34 -5.02 18.79
N GLY A 293 -0.20 -3.80 19.30
CA GLY A 293 -0.28 -2.58 18.53
C GLY A 293 -1.71 -2.14 18.19
N THR A 294 -1.84 -1.22 17.21
CA THR A 294 -3.13 -0.71 16.75
C THR A 294 -3.32 -0.90 15.26
N GLN A 295 -4.42 -1.54 14.87
CA GLN A 295 -4.72 -1.96 13.51
C GLN A 295 -6.12 -1.50 13.15
N THR A 296 -6.21 -0.72 12.08
CA THR A 296 -7.48 -0.36 11.46
C THR A 296 -7.57 -0.96 10.07
N ILE A 297 -8.67 -1.63 9.77
CA ILE A 297 -8.94 -2.26 8.48
C ILE A 297 -10.31 -1.75 7.99
N ASP A 298 -10.36 -1.09 6.83
CA ASP A 298 -11.64 -0.64 6.29
C ASP A 298 -12.42 -1.86 5.76
N TYR A 299 -11.83 -2.62 4.84
CA TYR A 299 -12.49 -3.77 4.24
C TYR A 299 -11.59 -5.00 4.26
N LEU A 300 -12.08 -6.06 4.89
CA LEU A 300 -11.49 -7.39 4.81
C LEU A 300 -12.43 -8.28 3.99
N THR A 301 -12.02 -8.65 2.77
CA THR A 301 -12.76 -9.58 1.91
C THR A 301 -11.94 -10.84 1.71
N MET A 302 -12.56 -12.01 1.84
CA MET A 302 -11.80 -13.26 1.78
C MET A 302 -12.61 -14.45 1.29
N GLY A 303 -11.95 -15.33 0.56
CA GLY A 303 -12.49 -16.58 0.04
C GLY A 303 -11.51 -17.75 0.16
N GLY A 304 -11.61 -18.72 -0.76
CA GLY A 304 -10.70 -19.87 -0.78
C GLY A 304 -10.78 -20.70 0.51
N SER A 305 -9.63 -20.90 1.15
CA SER A 305 -9.47 -21.66 2.40
C SER A 305 -9.48 -20.80 3.68
N ALA A 306 -9.90 -19.53 3.59
CA ALA A 306 -9.96 -18.62 4.73
C ALA A 306 -10.91 -19.15 5.82
N GLY A 307 -10.36 -19.69 6.91
CA GLY A 307 -11.10 -20.22 8.04
C GLY A 307 -11.49 -19.12 9.02
N THR A 308 -10.54 -18.68 9.83
CA THR A 308 -10.73 -17.54 10.75
C THR A 308 -10.35 -16.25 10.02
N ALA A 309 -11.27 -15.29 9.91
CA ALA A 309 -10.98 -14.00 9.31
C ALA A 309 -10.06 -13.16 10.21
N LEU A 310 -10.40 -13.09 11.50
CA LEU A 310 -9.74 -12.22 12.47
C LEU A 310 -9.46 -13.01 13.75
N HIS A 311 -8.21 -12.98 14.21
CA HIS A 311 -7.82 -13.55 15.49
C HIS A 311 -7.01 -12.52 16.27
N GLN A 312 -7.64 -11.96 17.30
CA GLN A 312 -7.03 -10.98 18.20
C GLN A 312 -6.70 -11.65 19.54
N THR A 313 -5.50 -11.39 20.04
CA THR A 313 -5.07 -11.79 21.39
C THR A 313 -4.46 -10.59 22.14
N TRP A 314 -4.11 -10.80 23.41
CA TRP A 314 -3.47 -9.87 24.32
C TRP A 314 -4.12 -8.49 24.42
N ASP A 315 -3.38 -7.43 24.10
CA ASP A 315 -3.77 -6.03 24.26
C ASP A 315 -3.88 -5.28 22.92
N ALA A 316 -3.77 -6.00 21.80
CA ALA A 316 -4.00 -5.47 20.46
C ALA A 316 -5.29 -4.64 20.39
N GLN A 317 -5.20 -3.49 19.74
CA GLN A 317 -6.34 -2.63 19.45
C GLN A 317 -6.75 -2.82 17.99
N LEU A 318 -7.93 -3.38 17.77
CA LEU A 318 -8.39 -3.74 16.45
C LEU A 318 -9.68 -2.99 16.10
N ARG A 319 -9.70 -2.37 14.92
CA ARG A 319 -10.91 -1.82 14.33
C ARG A 319 -11.06 -2.35 12.91
N VAL A 320 -12.20 -2.96 12.60
CA VAL A 320 -12.52 -3.46 11.26
C VAL A 320 -13.90 -2.96 10.87
N GLU A 321 -14.03 -2.20 9.77
CA GLU A 321 -15.34 -1.66 9.38
C GLU A 321 -16.26 -2.74 8.80
N SER A 322 -15.74 -3.62 7.94
CA SER A 322 -16.53 -4.72 7.37
C SER A 322 -15.69 -5.96 7.09
N VAL A 323 -16.24 -7.12 7.47
CA VAL A 323 -15.73 -8.45 7.16
C VAL A 323 -16.66 -9.11 6.15
N HIS A 324 -16.13 -9.48 4.99
CA HIS A 324 -16.84 -10.20 3.95
C HIS A 324 -16.23 -11.60 3.77
N TRP A 325 -16.90 -12.60 4.32
CA TRP A 325 -16.39 -13.97 4.45
C TRP A 325 -17.15 -14.92 3.52
N GLU A 326 -16.43 -15.45 2.53
CA GLU A 326 -16.96 -16.27 1.44
C GLU A 326 -16.03 -17.45 1.05
N PRO A 327 -15.54 -18.27 2.00
CA PRO A 327 -14.68 -19.38 1.62
C PRO A 327 -15.45 -20.46 0.88
N THR A 328 -14.74 -21.14 -0.02
CA THR A 328 -15.26 -22.22 -0.87
C THR A 328 -14.46 -23.51 -0.73
N GLU A 329 -13.33 -23.48 -0.03
CA GLU A 329 -12.34 -24.57 0.01
C GLU A 329 -11.88 -24.90 1.43
N LEU A 330 -12.76 -24.73 2.43
CA LEU A 330 -12.46 -25.08 3.81
C LEU A 330 -12.08 -26.55 3.96
N ARG A 331 -10.98 -26.82 4.68
CA ARG A 331 -10.50 -28.14 5.11
C ARG A 331 -11.18 -28.64 6.37
N SER A 332 -11.63 -27.71 7.22
CA SER A 332 -12.38 -27.99 8.45
C SER A 332 -13.38 -26.85 8.73
N THR A 333 -14.35 -27.10 9.60
CA THR A 333 -15.26 -26.03 10.08
C THR A 333 -14.55 -25.22 11.18
N PRO A 334 -14.27 -23.92 10.99
CA PRO A 334 -13.71 -23.07 12.04
C PRO A 334 -14.69 -22.89 13.20
N ASP A 335 -14.13 -22.67 14.40
CA ASP A 335 -14.91 -22.38 15.60
C ASP A 335 -15.62 -21.02 15.52
N ALA A 336 -14.96 -20.01 14.95
CA ALA A 336 -15.58 -18.73 14.65
C ALA A 336 -14.90 -18.01 13.49
N ILE A 337 -15.64 -17.14 12.79
CA ILE A 337 -15.09 -16.24 11.76
C ILE A 337 -14.19 -15.18 12.42
N VAL A 338 -14.62 -14.64 13.56
CA VAL A 338 -13.93 -13.57 14.30
C VAL A 338 -13.70 -14.00 15.74
N ARG A 339 -12.43 -14.12 16.13
CA ARG A 339 -12.00 -14.55 17.47
C ARG A 339 -11.34 -13.38 18.19
N LEU A 340 -11.94 -12.94 19.29
CA LEU A 340 -11.51 -11.77 20.05
C LEU A 340 -11.19 -12.19 21.49
N LEU A 341 -9.93 -12.52 21.73
CA LEU A 341 -9.45 -12.99 23.01
C LEU A 341 -8.81 -11.85 23.82
N GLY A 342 -8.77 -11.99 25.14
CA GLY A 342 -8.04 -11.08 26.03
C GLY A 342 -8.60 -9.64 26.11
N HIS A 343 -7.82 -8.75 26.74
CA HIS A 343 -8.27 -7.40 27.15
C HIS A 343 -8.13 -6.30 26.09
N GLY A 344 -7.51 -6.58 24.95
CA GLY A 344 -7.35 -5.61 23.86
C GLY A 344 -8.69 -5.10 23.36
N VAL A 345 -8.79 -3.81 23.03
CA VAL A 345 -10.07 -3.24 22.53
C VAL A 345 -10.32 -3.73 21.10
N ALA A 346 -11.56 -4.08 20.79
CA ALA A 346 -11.94 -4.50 19.44
C ALA A 346 -13.24 -3.84 19.01
N GLN A 347 -13.33 -3.40 17.76
CA GLN A 347 -14.56 -2.98 17.13
C GLN A 347 -14.69 -3.61 15.75
N ILE A 348 -15.74 -4.41 15.56
CA ILE A 348 -16.10 -5.00 14.26
C ILE A 348 -17.39 -4.36 13.80
N GLY A 349 -17.38 -3.65 12.67
CA GLY A 349 -18.52 -2.91 12.17
C GLY A 349 -19.63 -3.82 11.66
N ASN A 350 -19.31 -4.87 10.90
CA ASN A 350 -20.25 -5.92 10.50
C ASN A 350 -19.53 -7.17 9.96
N VAL A 351 -20.23 -8.30 9.95
CA VAL A 351 -19.81 -9.53 9.26
C VAL A 351 -20.88 -9.96 8.25
N LYS A 352 -20.49 -10.10 6.99
CA LYS A 352 -21.28 -10.71 5.91
C LYS A 352 -20.75 -12.12 5.65
N HIS A 353 -21.63 -13.11 5.74
CA HIS A 353 -21.30 -14.53 5.60
C HIS A 353 -22.03 -15.09 4.37
N ILE A 354 -21.30 -15.27 3.28
CA ILE A 354 -21.89 -15.59 1.97
C ILE A 354 -21.88 -17.09 1.69
N THR A 355 -20.77 -17.76 1.98
CA THR A 355 -20.56 -19.20 1.76
C THR A 355 -19.76 -19.78 2.92
N GLY A 356 -19.48 -21.09 2.87
CA GLY A 356 -18.73 -21.77 3.92
C GLY A 356 -19.59 -22.18 5.12
N ALA A 357 -18.96 -22.94 6.01
CA ALA A 357 -19.55 -23.36 7.27
C ALA A 357 -18.68 -22.89 8.42
N THR A 358 -19.29 -22.34 9.47
CA THR A 358 -18.61 -21.96 10.72
C THR A 358 -19.49 -22.38 11.90
N ARG A 359 -18.88 -22.62 13.06
CA ARG A 359 -19.66 -22.89 14.28
C ARG A 359 -20.31 -21.61 14.81
N HIS A 360 -19.52 -20.54 14.94
CA HIS A 360 -19.97 -19.22 15.41
C HIS A 360 -19.51 -18.10 14.45
N VAL A 361 -20.08 -16.91 14.58
CA VAL A 361 -19.57 -15.72 13.86
C VAL A 361 -18.52 -15.03 14.71
N TYR A 362 -18.84 -14.78 15.97
CA TYR A 362 -17.94 -14.16 16.94
C TYR A 362 -17.62 -15.13 18.07
N GLU A 363 -16.36 -15.13 18.52
CA GLU A 363 -15.93 -15.72 19.78
C GLU A 363 -15.32 -14.64 20.67
N LEU A 364 -15.83 -14.55 21.91
CA LEU A 364 -15.25 -13.78 23.00
C LEU A 364 -14.64 -14.79 23.97
N GLY A 365 -13.31 -14.85 24.04
CA GLY A 365 -12.64 -15.92 24.79
C GLY A 365 -11.49 -15.45 25.67
N TYR A 366 -11.03 -16.38 26.49
CA TYR A 366 -9.88 -16.19 27.36
C TYR A 366 -8.60 -16.22 26.54
N ASP A 367 -7.69 -15.28 26.81
CA ASP A 367 -6.36 -15.33 26.24
C ASP A 367 -5.40 -16.04 27.21
N ALA A 368 -4.95 -17.22 26.80
CA ALA A 368 -3.99 -18.01 27.57
C ALA A 368 -2.60 -17.37 27.65
N TYR A 369 -2.24 -16.49 26.69
CA TYR A 369 -0.93 -15.87 26.64
C TYR A 369 -0.68 -14.93 27.82
N ASN A 370 -1.70 -14.15 28.21
CA ASN A 370 -1.61 -13.17 29.30
C ASN A 370 -2.56 -13.45 30.46
N ALA A 371 -3.24 -14.60 30.43
CA ALA A 371 -4.17 -15.07 31.44
C ALA A 371 -5.39 -14.15 31.67
N ASN A 372 -5.88 -13.47 30.63
CA ASN A 372 -6.94 -12.48 30.77
C ASN A 372 -8.26 -12.80 30.03
N ALA A 373 -9.35 -12.30 30.58
CA ALA A 373 -10.71 -12.42 30.05
C ALA A 373 -10.96 -11.52 28.81
N PRO A 374 -12.01 -11.74 28.01
CA PRO A 374 -12.36 -10.79 26.97
C PRO A 374 -12.90 -9.48 27.57
N ALA A 375 -12.42 -8.33 27.10
CA ALA A 375 -12.85 -7.02 27.60
C ALA A 375 -13.02 -5.97 26.49
N ALA A 376 -13.94 -5.03 26.67
CA ALA A 376 -14.14 -3.85 25.81
C ALA A 376 -14.25 -4.17 24.30
N LYS A 377 -15.03 -5.20 23.95
CA LYS A 377 -15.27 -5.61 22.55
C LYS A 377 -16.60 -5.04 22.07
N VAL A 378 -16.66 -4.58 20.82
CA VAL A 378 -17.88 -4.13 20.15
C VAL A 378 -18.09 -5.00 18.91
N LEU A 379 -19.14 -5.82 18.96
CA LEU A 379 -19.50 -6.78 17.94
C LEU A 379 -20.67 -6.22 17.11
N GLY A 380 -20.42 -5.92 15.85
CA GLY A 380 -21.42 -5.40 14.91
C GLY A 380 -22.44 -6.45 14.44
N PRO A 381 -23.45 -6.03 13.68
CA PRO A 381 -24.47 -6.91 13.12
C PRO A 381 -23.88 -8.03 12.23
N TYR A 382 -24.59 -9.14 12.22
CA TYR A 382 -24.33 -10.30 11.38
C TYR A 382 -25.34 -10.38 10.22
N PHE A 383 -24.84 -10.57 9.00
CA PHE A 383 -25.64 -10.77 7.80
C PHE A 383 -25.35 -12.16 7.21
N GLY A 384 -26.23 -13.13 7.48
CA GLY A 384 -26.20 -14.44 6.82
C GLY A 384 -26.82 -14.35 5.42
N LEU A 385 -26.00 -14.54 4.38
CA LEU A 385 -26.38 -14.36 2.98
C LEU A 385 -26.22 -15.64 2.13
N GLY A 386 -25.93 -16.77 2.76
CA GLY A 386 -25.86 -18.08 2.09
C GLY A 386 -25.02 -19.13 2.82
N GLY A 387 -24.11 -18.70 3.70
CA GLY A 387 -23.28 -19.61 4.48
C GLY A 387 -24.02 -20.24 5.67
N SER A 388 -23.46 -21.33 6.19
CA SER A 388 -24.10 -22.14 7.24
C SER A 388 -23.48 -21.90 8.62
N LEU A 389 -24.33 -21.68 9.62
CA LEU A 389 -23.95 -21.48 11.01
C LEU A 389 -24.33 -22.71 11.83
N GLY A 390 -23.35 -23.31 12.52
CA GLY A 390 -23.55 -24.54 13.29
C GLY A 390 -24.11 -24.33 14.69
N ALA A 391 -24.03 -23.12 15.24
CA ALA A 391 -24.48 -22.76 16.58
C ALA A 391 -24.95 -21.30 16.64
N ALA A 392 -24.89 -20.66 17.81
CA ALA A 392 -25.28 -19.26 17.97
C ALA A 392 -24.30 -18.29 17.28
N VAL A 393 -24.73 -17.06 16.99
CA VAL A 393 -23.90 -16.04 16.33
C VAL A 393 -22.69 -15.68 17.18
N VAL A 394 -22.88 -15.50 18.48
CA VAL A 394 -21.82 -15.16 19.43
C VAL A 394 -21.60 -16.33 20.36
N ASN A 395 -20.36 -16.78 20.46
CA ASN A 395 -19.90 -17.63 21.56
C ASN A 395 -19.20 -16.78 22.63
N LEU A 396 -19.75 -16.77 23.84
CA LEU A 396 -19.04 -16.31 25.02
C LEU A 396 -18.30 -17.52 25.62
N ALA A 397 -17.03 -17.67 25.24
CA ALA A 397 -16.16 -18.77 25.65
C ALA A 397 -15.41 -18.51 26.97
N ALA A 398 -15.51 -17.30 27.52
CA ALA A 398 -15.05 -16.94 28.86
C ALA A 398 -15.86 -15.78 29.42
N ALA A 399 -15.99 -15.68 30.74
CA ALA A 399 -16.69 -14.56 31.37
C ALA A 399 -16.04 -13.22 30.97
N ALA A 400 -16.80 -12.32 30.34
CA ALA A 400 -16.29 -11.01 29.95
C ALA A 400 -16.01 -10.13 31.18
N ASP A 401 -15.00 -9.26 31.11
CA ASP A 401 -14.67 -8.33 32.19
C ASP A 401 -15.86 -7.40 32.50
N ALA A 402 -16.40 -7.50 33.71
CA ALA A 402 -17.54 -6.71 34.14
C ALA A 402 -17.20 -5.21 34.33
N ALA A 403 -15.94 -4.87 34.61
CA ALA A 403 -15.49 -3.48 34.72
C ALA A 403 -15.27 -2.82 33.36
N ARG A 404 -15.13 -3.63 32.30
CA ARG A 404 -14.89 -3.19 30.92
C ARG A 404 -15.84 -3.93 29.98
N PRO A 405 -17.15 -3.60 30.02
CA PRO A 405 -18.18 -4.36 29.34
C PRO A 405 -17.94 -4.43 27.84
N SER A 406 -18.40 -5.54 27.26
CA SER A 406 -18.44 -5.76 25.80
C SER A 406 -19.88 -5.65 25.31
N PHE A 407 -20.06 -5.24 24.06
CA PHE A 407 -21.35 -4.95 23.47
C PHE A 407 -21.55 -5.72 22.17
N TYR A 408 -22.74 -6.27 22.00
CA TYR A 408 -23.14 -6.94 20.77
C TYR A 408 -24.42 -6.31 20.20
N TRP A 409 -24.36 -5.91 18.94
CA TRP A 409 -25.47 -5.32 18.19
C TRP A 409 -26.39 -6.40 17.58
N GLY A 410 -26.93 -7.26 18.44
CA GLY A 410 -27.93 -8.28 18.10
C GLY A 410 -28.71 -8.75 19.33
N MET A 411 -29.52 -9.80 19.18
CA MET A 411 -30.43 -10.28 20.24
C MET A 411 -29.68 -11.05 21.32
N ALA A 412 -30.22 -11.12 22.54
CA ALA A 412 -29.61 -11.95 23.59
C ALA A 412 -29.71 -13.45 23.24
N ALA A 413 -30.72 -13.84 22.48
CA ALA A 413 -30.90 -15.21 21.97
C ALA A 413 -29.81 -15.65 20.96
N ASP A 414 -29.05 -14.72 20.40
CA ASP A 414 -27.96 -15.01 19.47
C ASP A 414 -26.64 -15.36 20.20
N VAL A 415 -26.64 -15.36 21.53
CA VAL A 415 -25.47 -15.59 22.38
C VAL A 415 -25.53 -16.97 23.03
N ASP A 416 -24.51 -17.78 22.77
CA ASP A 416 -24.23 -19.01 23.51
C ASP A 416 -23.16 -18.74 24.59
N VAL A 417 -23.29 -19.39 25.75
CA VAL A 417 -22.38 -19.24 26.88
C VAL A 417 -21.78 -20.61 27.16
N THR A 418 -20.56 -20.85 26.68
CA THR A 418 -19.95 -22.18 26.72
C THR A 418 -18.95 -22.35 27.88
N HIS A 419 -18.70 -21.30 28.65
CA HIS A 419 -17.79 -21.34 29.79
C HIS A 419 -18.49 -21.73 31.10
N GLY A 420 -17.71 -22.25 32.06
CA GLY A 420 -18.23 -22.79 33.33
C GLY A 420 -18.34 -21.80 34.49
N ASP A 421 -18.08 -20.50 34.27
CA ASP A 421 -17.86 -19.54 35.38
C ASP A 421 -19.16 -19.01 36.04
N GLY A 422 -20.33 -19.52 35.63
CA GLY A 422 -21.63 -19.25 36.26
C GLY A 422 -22.26 -17.88 35.98
N ALA A 423 -21.49 -16.88 35.52
CA ALA A 423 -22.00 -15.57 35.11
C ALA A 423 -21.42 -15.15 33.75
N THR A 424 -22.24 -14.57 32.87
CA THR A 424 -21.80 -14.06 31.55
C THR A 424 -20.86 -12.83 31.63
N GLY A 425 -20.65 -12.30 32.83
CA GLY A 425 -19.77 -11.16 33.06
C GLY A 425 -20.29 -9.86 32.44
N GLY A 426 -19.39 -9.14 31.77
CA GLY A 426 -19.60 -7.81 31.19
C GLY A 426 -20.26 -7.74 29.80
N LEU A 427 -20.67 -8.85 29.18
CA LEU A 427 -21.28 -8.82 27.85
C LEU A 427 -22.72 -8.28 27.90
N ARG A 428 -23.09 -7.40 26.95
CA ARG A 428 -24.42 -6.82 26.80
C ARG A 428 -24.89 -6.93 25.35
N ALA A 429 -26.00 -7.64 25.12
CA ALA A 429 -26.69 -7.66 23.84
C ALA A 429 -27.64 -6.44 23.75
N LEU A 430 -27.61 -5.72 22.63
CA LEU A 430 -28.30 -4.44 22.46
C LEU A 430 -29.54 -4.53 21.56
N GLY A 431 -29.78 -5.65 20.87
CA GLY A 431 -30.90 -5.83 19.95
C GLY A 431 -32.29 -5.76 20.61
N GLU A 432 -32.34 -5.94 21.93
CA GLU A 432 -33.57 -5.84 22.74
C GLU A 432 -33.69 -4.48 23.47
N ALA A 433 -32.72 -3.57 23.27
CA ALA A 433 -32.69 -2.28 23.96
C ALA A 433 -33.61 -1.25 23.27
N GLY A 434 -34.72 -0.92 23.94
CA GLY A 434 -35.61 0.20 23.58
C GLY A 434 -36.95 -0.23 23.01
N ALA A 435 -37.99 0.60 23.24
CA ALA A 435 -39.26 0.47 22.53
C ALA A 435 -39.08 0.98 21.09
N ALA A 436 -39.64 0.27 20.11
CA ALA A 436 -39.71 0.80 18.75
C ALA A 436 -40.39 2.17 18.77
N VAL A 437 -39.76 3.16 18.16
CA VAL A 437 -40.40 4.46 17.88
C VAL A 437 -41.35 4.23 16.71
N GLY A 438 -42.65 4.33 16.99
CA GLY A 438 -43.74 4.14 16.04
C GLY A 438 -43.89 5.28 15.04
#